data_AF-A0A0G0CD35-F1
#
_entry.id   AF-A0A0G0CD35-F1
#
_cell.length_a   1.000
_cell.length_b   1.000
_cell.length_c   1.000
_cell.angle_alpha   90.00
_cell.angle_beta   90.00
_cell.angle_gamma   90.00
#
_symmetry.space_group_name_H-M   'P 1'
#
loop_
_entity.id
_entity.type
_entity.pdbx_description
1 polymer ?
#
loop_
_entity_poly.entity_id
_entity_poly.type
_entity_poly.pdbx_seq_one_letter_code
_entity_poly.pdbx_strand_id
1 'polypeptide(L)'
;MNKNKNKDSKLKFPSIYRTITEKLNYKPSVKLTKFYAYFSILLTFIVIISLVILIIFISIDFGQNFTKYQSLDTQRKDLISKINFWNSIAEKYTGYPDAYLNISSLYFQLDDLGNARKYINKTLLLNPDYEKARQLEEKINKKGY
;
A
#
# COMPACT_ATOMS: atom_id res chain seq x y z
N MET A 1 -87.03 -8.39 57.20
CA MET A 1 -86.81 -9.81 56.84
C MET A 1 -85.48 -9.91 56.11
N ASN A 2 -84.52 -10.59 56.73
CA ASN A 2 -83.13 -10.80 56.29
C ASN A 2 -83.08 -11.68 55.03
N LYS A 3 -82.17 -11.43 54.09
CA LYS A 3 -81.65 -12.45 53.14
C LYS A 3 -80.27 -12.07 52.60
N ASN A 4 -79.26 -12.57 53.29
CA ASN A 4 -77.90 -12.80 52.84
C ASN A 4 -77.88 -13.67 51.57
N LYS A 5 -77.14 -13.29 50.52
CA LYS A 5 -76.67 -14.22 49.46
C LYS A 5 -75.31 -13.78 48.91
N ASN A 6 -74.31 -14.49 49.39
CA ASN A 6 -72.98 -14.65 48.83
C ASN A 6 -73.05 -15.47 47.52
N LYS A 7 -72.27 -15.11 46.48
CA LYS A 7 -71.85 -15.87 45.27
C LYS A 7 -71.50 -14.87 44.14
N ASP A 8 -70.39 -14.90 43.39
CA ASP A 8 -69.32 -15.87 43.16
C ASP A 8 -68.04 -15.05 42.83
N SER A 9 -66.93 -15.32 43.53
CA SER A 9 -65.63 -14.72 43.19
C SER A 9 -65.12 -15.34 41.89
N LYS A 10 -65.42 -14.70 40.74
CA LYS A 10 -64.74 -15.02 39.47
C LYS A 10 -63.24 -14.86 39.70
N LEU A 11 -62.49 -15.95 39.70
CA LEU A 11 -61.03 -15.97 39.73
C LEU A 11 -60.54 -15.15 38.53
N LYS A 12 -60.15 -13.89 38.78
CA LYS A 12 -59.53 -13.03 37.79
C LYS A 12 -58.06 -13.44 37.70
N PHE A 13 -57.61 -13.86 36.53
CA PHE A 13 -56.18 -14.07 36.29
C PHE A 13 -55.41 -12.79 36.70
N PRO A 14 -54.25 -12.90 37.39
CA PRO A 14 -53.43 -11.75 37.76
C PRO A 14 -53.09 -10.93 36.51
N SER A 15 -53.39 -9.63 36.53
CA SER A 15 -53.20 -8.72 35.37
C SER A 15 -51.73 -8.52 34.96
N ILE A 16 -50.80 -9.17 35.66
CA ILE A 16 -49.35 -9.12 35.42
C ILE A 16 -49.00 -9.61 34.01
N TYR A 17 -49.72 -10.62 33.50
CA TYR A 17 -49.52 -11.12 32.13
C TYR A 17 -49.99 -10.13 31.06
N ARG A 18 -50.88 -9.17 31.40
CA ARG A 18 -51.43 -8.18 30.45
C ARG A 18 -50.42 -7.10 30.08
N THR A 19 -49.61 -6.67 31.05
CA THR A 19 -48.58 -5.63 30.83
C THR A 19 -47.40 -6.12 29.97
N ILE A 20 -47.12 -7.43 30.00
CA ILE A 20 -46.04 -8.02 29.20
C ILE A 20 -46.44 -8.08 27.73
N THR A 21 -47.67 -8.50 27.42
CA THR A 21 -48.19 -8.57 26.04
C THR A 21 -48.47 -7.19 25.43
N GLU A 22 -48.87 -6.20 26.21
CA GLU A 22 -49.06 -4.81 25.75
C GLU A 22 -47.74 -4.12 25.37
N LYS A 23 -46.62 -4.42 26.07
CA LYS A 23 -45.29 -3.92 25.68
C LYS A 23 -44.73 -4.58 24.43
N LEU A 24 -45.06 -5.85 24.18
CA LEU A 24 -44.63 -6.56 22.96
C LEU A 24 -45.32 -6.02 21.70
N ASN A 25 -46.54 -5.51 21.81
CA ASN A 25 -47.30 -4.91 20.71
C ASN A 25 -47.10 -3.38 20.59
N TYR A 26 -45.96 -2.86 21.05
CA TYR A 26 -45.60 -1.47 20.86
C TYR A 26 -45.37 -1.18 19.36
N LYS A 27 -46.35 -0.53 18.72
CA LYS A 27 -46.20 0.05 17.38
C LYS A 27 -45.71 1.49 17.56
N PRO A 28 -44.42 1.78 17.31
CA PRO A 28 -43.92 3.15 17.38
C PRO A 28 -44.72 4.06 16.45
N SER A 29 -44.86 5.33 16.85
CA SER A 29 -45.63 6.28 16.04
C SER A 29 -45.05 6.38 14.62
N VAL A 30 -45.93 6.43 13.62
CA VAL A 30 -45.54 6.46 12.19
C VAL A 30 -44.63 7.65 11.86
N LYS A 31 -44.72 8.75 12.62
CA LYS A 31 -43.81 9.91 12.48
C LYS A 31 -42.41 9.60 12.99
N LEU A 32 -42.30 8.90 14.12
CA LEU A 32 -41.03 8.51 14.74
C LEU A 32 -40.29 7.48 13.87
N THR A 33 -40.99 6.49 13.31
CA THR A 33 -40.39 5.51 12.39
C THR A 33 -39.90 6.15 11.10
N LYS A 34 -40.66 7.09 10.53
CA LYS A 34 -40.24 7.88 9.36
C LYS A 34 -39.01 8.74 9.68
N PHE A 35 -38.96 9.39 10.84
CA PHE A 35 -37.80 10.19 11.27
C PHE A 35 -36.52 9.34 11.32
N TYR A 36 -36.54 8.17 11.96
CA TYR A 36 -35.39 7.28 11.99
C TYR A 36 -35.02 6.76 10.60
N ALA A 37 -36.00 6.49 9.73
CA ALA A 37 -35.72 6.11 8.35
C ALA A 37 -34.97 7.22 7.60
N TYR A 38 -35.45 8.47 7.65
CA TYR A 38 -34.77 9.61 7.00
C TYR A 38 -33.37 9.85 7.58
N PHE A 39 -33.21 9.74 8.91
CA PHE A 39 -31.92 9.90 9.57
C PHE A 39 -30.92 8.80 9.18
N SER A 40 -31.36 7.54 9.09
CA SER A 40 -30.51 6.44 8.64
C SER A 40 -30.06 6.62 7.18
N ILE A 41 -30.94 7.11 6.31
CA ILE A 41 -30.59 7.42 4.91
C ILE A 41 -29.53 8.52 4.87
N LEU A 42 -29.69 9.60 5.64
CA LEU A 42 -28.70 10.67 5.74
C LEU A 42 -27.33 10.14 6.21
N LEU A 43 -27.32 9.29 7.24
CA LEU A 43 -26.10 8.69 7.76
C LEU A 43 -25.38 7.85 6.70
N THR A 44 -26.13 7.08 5.90
CA THR A 44 -25.53 6.31 4.80
C THR A 44 -24.88 7.20 3.74
N PHE A 45 -25.48 8.34 3.40
CA PHE A 45 -24.87 9.30 2.48
C PHE A 45 -23.57 9.88 3.04
N ILE A 46 -23.53 10.22 4.33
CA ILE A 46 -22.33 10.72 5.00
C ILE A 46 -21.20 9.68 4.94
N VAL A 47 -21.51 8.41 5.22
CA VAL A 47 -20.53 7.31 5.13
C VAL A 47 -20.01 7.16 3.70
N ILE A 48 -20.89 7.18 2.69
CA ILE A 48 -20.48 7.08 1.28
C ILE A 48 -19.57 8.25 0.90
N ILE A 49 -19.91 9.48 1.28
CA ILE A 49 -19.08 10.66 1.01
C ILE A 49 -17.70 10.52 1.66
N SER A 50 -17.65 10.03 2.91
CA SER A 50 -16.38 9.79 3.60
C SER A 50 -15.50 8.75 2.88
N LEU A 51 -16.10 7.68 2.36
CA LEU A 51 -15.39 6.66 1.58
C LEU A 51 -14.87 7.21 0.25
N VAL A 52 -15.66 8.03 -0.43
CA VAL A 52 -15.25 8.68 -1.69
C VAL A 52 -14.06 9.61 -1.47
N ILE A 53 -14.08 10.43 -0.41
CA ILE A 53 -12.95 11.29 -0.04
C ILE A 53 -11.67 10.47 0.20
N LEU A 54 -11.80 9.33 0.88
CA LEU A 54 -10.69 8.44 1.18
C LEU A 54 -10.10 7.82 -0.11
N ILE A 55 -10.95 7.39 -1.04
CA ILE A 55 -10.52 6.88 -2.36
C ILE A 55 -9.79 7.96 -3.16
N ILE A 56 -10.30 9.20 -3.16
CA ILE A 56 -9.64 10.33 -3.84
C ILE A 56 -8.25 10.57 -3.25
N PHE A 57 -8.14 10.56 -1.91
CA PHE A 57 -6.86 10.76 -1.23
C PHE A 57 -5.83 9.68 -1.61
N ILE A 58 -6.21 8.40 -1.57
CA ILE A 58 -5.35 7.28 -2.00
C ILE A 58 -4.96 7.43 -3.48
N SER A 59 -5.89 7.86 -4.34
CA SER A 59 -5.64 7.99 -5.78
C SER A 59 -4.58 9.04 -6.10
N ILE A 60 -4.55 10.16 -5.37
CA ILE A 60 -3.55 11.21 -5.55
C ILE A 60 -2.15 10.71 -5.17
N ASP A 61 -2.03 10.03 -4.02
CA ASP A 61 -0.77 9.46 -3.54
C ASP A 61 -0.22 8.39 -4.51
N PHE A 62 -1.11 7.51 -4.98
CA PHE A 62 -0.76 6.46 -5.95
C PHE A 62 -0.25 7.04 -7.28
N GLY A 63 -0.87 8.11 -7.79
CA GLY A 63 -0.48 8.73 -9.06
C GLY A 63 0.94 9.29 -9.04
N GLN A 64 1.35 9.97 -7.97
CA GLN A 64 2.73 10.46 -7.83
C GLN A 64 3.72 9.31 -7.64
N ASN A 65 3.35 8.27 -6.88
CA ASN A 65 4.23 7.15 -6.63
C ASN A 65 4.46 6.31 -7.90
N PHE A 66 3.44 6.15 -8.75
CA PHE A 66 3.54 5.42 -10.02
C PHE A 66 4.57 6.05 -10.98
N THR A 67 4.56 7.38 -11.13
CA THR A 67 5.52 8.07 -12.03
C THR A 67 6.97 7.93 -11.54
N LYS A 68 7.18 7.94 -10.21
CA LYS A 68 8.48 7.68 -9.59
C LYS A 68 9.00 6.28 -9.95
N TYR A 69 8.18 5.24 -9.79
CA TYR A 69 8.57 3.87 -10.17
C TYR A 69 8.84 3.72 -11.67
N GLN A 70 8.02 4.36 -12.52
CA GLN A 70 8.19 4.33 -13.96
C GLN A 70 9.51 4.97 -14.42
N SER A 71 9.87 6.12 -13.84
CA SER A 71 11.13 6.79 -14.14
C SER A 71 12.35 5.96 -13.69
N LEU A 72 12.23 5.27 -12.55
CA LEU A 72 13.29 4.41 -12.02
C LEU A 72 13.49 3.16 -12.87
N ASP A 73 12.42 2.52 -13.32
CA ASP A 73 12.48 1.38 -14.24
C ASP A 73 13.14 1.77 -15.58
N THR A 74 12.78 2.95 -16.11
CA THR A 74 13.38 3.47 -17.35
C THR A 74 14.88 3.73 -17.19
N GLN A 75 15.31 4.33 -16.08
CA GLN A 75 16.72 4.55 -15.80
C GLN A 75 17.50 3.23 -15.68
N ARG A 76 16.94 2.21 -14.99
CA ARG A 76 17.58 0.90 -14.90
C ARG A 76 17.73 0.24 -16.26
N LYS A 77 16.71 0.32 -17.11
CA LYS A 77 16.75 -0.21 -18.50
C LYS A 77 17.83 0.47 -19.33
N ASP A 78 17.96 1.80 -19.24
CA ASP A 78 19.02 2.54 -19.92
C ASP A 78 20.42 2.09 -19.45
N LEU A 79 20.63 1.94 -18.15
CA LEU A 79 21.90 1.43 -17.60
C LEU A 79 22.22 0.02 -18.09
N ILE A 80 21.23 -0.88 -18.11
CA ILE A 80 21.39 -2.25 -18.63
C ILE A 80 21.73 -2.23 -20.12
N SER A 81 21.08 -1.37 -20.91
CA SER A 81 21.39 -1.21 -22.33
C SER A 81 22.84 -0.76 -22.55
N LYS A 82 23.31 0.23 -21.77
CA LYS A 82 24.70 0.69 -21.80
C LYS A 82 25.69 -0.40 -21.38
N ILE A 83 25.35 -1.20 -20.37
CA ILE A 83 26.17 -2.36 -19.95
C ILE A 83 26.30 -3.35 -21.11
N ASN A 84 25.20 -3.67 -21.80
CA ASN A 84 25.22 -4.58 -22.94
C ASN A 84 26.06 -4.03 -24.10
N PHE A 85 25.96 -2.73 -24.38
CA PHE A 85 26.80 -2.06 -25.36
C PHE A 85 28.29 -2.22 -25.02
N TRP A 86 28.70 -1.90 -23.80
CA TRP A 86 30.09 -2.04 -23.40
C TRP A 86 30.57 -3.51 -23.31
N ASN A 87 29.69 -4.44 -22.93
CA ASN A 87 29.99 -5.87 -22.98
C ASN A 87 30.32 -6.30 -24.41
N SER A 88 29.55 -5.86 -25.41
CA SER A 88 29.82 -6.19 -26.82
C SER A 88 31.19 -5.67 -27.28
N ILE A 89 31.63 -4.51 -26.77
CA ILE A 89 32.96 -3.96 -27.03
C ILE A 89 34.03 -4.80 -26.33
N ALA A 90 33.83 -5.14 -25.05
CA ALA A 90 34.77 -5.93 -24.27
C ALA A 90 34.97 -7.36 -24.82
N GLU A 91 33.93 -7.94 -25.43
CA GLU A 91 34.00 -9.23 -26.12
C GLU A 91 34.84 -9.15 -27.40
N LYS A 92 34.71 -8.05 -28.16
CA LYS A 92 35.47 -7.84 -29.39
C LYS A 92 36.92 -7.41 -29.14
N TYR A 93 37.18 -6.69 -28.05
CA TYR A 93 38.48 -6.12 -27.70
C TYR A 93 38.89 -6.53 -26.28
N THR A 94 39.45 -7.73 -26.14
CA THR A 94 39.75 -8.39 -24.85
C THR A 94 40.84 -7.72 -23.99
N GLY A 95 41.48 -6.67 -24.49
CA GLY A 95 42.50 -5.89 -23.79
C GLY A 95 42.13 -4.42 -23.58
N TYR A 96 40.84 -4.06 -23.65
CA TYR A 96 40.42 -2.67 -23.54
C TYR A 96 39.93 -2.31 -22.12
N PRO A 97 40.80 -1.76 -21.23
CA PRO A 97 40.47 -1.51 -19.83
C PRO A 97 39.33 -0.51 -19.65
N ASP A 98 39.16 0.43 -20.58
CA ASP A 98 38.08 1.43 -20.56
C ASP A 98 36.70 0.78 -20.67
N ALA A 99 36.55 -0.31 -21.43
CA ALA A 99 35.27 -1.01 -21.53
C ALA A 99 34.87 -1.58 -20.16
N TYR A 100 35.80 -2.25 -19.48
CA TYR A 100 35.55 -2.77 -18.14
C TYR A 100 35.33 -1.66 -17.10
N LEU A 101 35.99 -0.50 -17.25
CA LEU A 101 35.79 0.65 -16.36
C LEU A 101 34.35 1.19 -16.50
N ASN A 102 33.88 1.35 -17.74
CA ASN A 102 32.52 1.81 -18.01
C ASN A 102 31.48 0.80 -17.49
N ILE A 103 31.69 -0.50 -17.70
CA ILE A 103 30.80 -1.55 -17.17
C ILE A 103 30.75 -1.47 -15.64
N SER A 104 31.90 -1.36 -14.97
CA SER A 104 31.97 -1.22 -13.51
C SER A 104 31.23 0.02 -13.01
N SER A 105 31.39 1.16 -13.68
CA SER A 105 30.74 2.42 -13.31
C SER A 105 29.21 2.29 -13.41
N LEU A 106 28.72 1.64 -14.46
CA LEU A 106 27.28 1.40 -14.66
C LEU A 106 26.71 0.44 -13.61
N TYR A 107 27.42 -0.63 -13.24
CA TYR A 107 27.00 -1.50 -12.13
C TYR A 107 27.00 -0.78 -10.79
N PHE A 108 27.97 0.12 -10.54
CA PHE A 108 27.97 0.96 -9.35
C PHE A 108 26.75 1.89 -9.30
N GLN A 109 26.32 2.44 -10.45
CA GLN A 109 25.08 3.23 -10.56
C GLN A 109 23.81 2.39 -10.34
N LEU A 110 23.83 1.11 -10.73
CA LEU A 110 22.75 0.15 -10.46
C LEU A 110 22.71 -0.36 -9.01
N ASP A 111 23.65 0.08 -8.18
CA ASP A 111 23.86 -0.39 -6.81
C ASP A 111 24.27 -1.86 -6.69
N ASP A 112 24.75 -2.46 -7.79
CA ASP A 112 25.30 -3.81 -7.81
C ASP A 112 26.80 -3.75 -7.55
N LEU A 113 27.17 -3.63 -6.27
CA LEU A 113 28.56 -3.53 -5.84
C LEU A 113 29.37 -4.80 -6.13
N GLY A 114 28.72 -5.96 -6.20
CA GLY A 114 29.36 -7.23 -6.52
C GLY A 114 29.90 -7.24 -7.94
N ASN A 115 29.05 -6.90 -8.91
CA ASN A 115 29.49 -6.78 -10.30
C ASN A 115 30.41 -5.57 -10.50
N ALA A 116 30.15 -4.43 -9.86
CA ALA A 116 31.06 -3.28 -9.94
C ALA A 116 32.49 -3.68 -9.53
N ARG A 117 32.65 -4.36 -8.38
CA ARG A 117 33.96 -4.85 -7.90
C ARG A 117 34.60 -5.85 -8.86
N LYS A 118 33.80 -6.77 -9.43
CA LYS A 118 34.31 -7.74 -10.41
C LYS A 118 34.91 -7.05 -11.64
N TYR A 119 34.25 -6.05 -12.19
CA TYR A 119 34.70 -5.38 -13.41
C TYR A 119 35.81 -4.35 -13.15
N ILE A 120 35.81 -3.64 -12.01
CA ILE A 120 36.91 -2.72 -11.68
C ILE A 120 38.24 -3.46 -11.49
N ASN A 121 38.19 -4.65 -10.89
CA ASN A 121 39.37 -5.50 -10.73
C ASN A 121 39.94 -5.92 -12.09
N LYS A 122 39.08 -6.19 -13.09
CA LYS A 122 39.54 -6.47 -14.46
C LYS A 122 40.21 -5.25 -15.09
N THR A 123 39.65 -4.06 -14.91
CA THR A 123 40.27 -2.81 -15.38
C THR A 123 41.66 -2.62 -14.79
N LEU A 124 41.80 -2.76 -13.48
CA LEU A 124 43.06 -2.57 -12.77
C LEU A 124 44.08 -3.68 -13.06
N LEU A 125 43.63 -4.89 -13.39
CA LEU A 125 44.52 -5.95 -13.85
C LEU A 125 45.14 -5.65 -15.22
N LEU A 126 44.38 -5.01 -16.12
CA LEU A 126 44.87 -4.60 -17.44
C LEU A 126 45.68 -3.30 -17.39
N ASN A 127 45.29 -2.36 -16.53
CA ASN A 127 46.00 -1.10 -16.32
C ASN A 127 46.02 -0.73 -14.82
N PRO A 128 47.05 -1.18 -14.08
CA PRO A 128 47.16 -0.93 -12.64
C PRO A 128 47.25 0.55 -12.26
N ASP A 129 47.75 1.39 -13.16
CA ASP A 129 47.92 2.83 -12.95
C ASP A 129 46.75 3.67 -13.43
N TYR A 130 45.63 3.03 -13.74
CA TYR A 130 44.43 3.75 -14.17
C TYR A 130 43.80 4.51 -13.00
N GLU A 131 44.15 5.79 -12.89
CA GLU A 131 43.71 6.69 -11.81
C GLU A 131 42.19 6.70 -11.63
N LYS A 132 41.43 6.83 -12.73
CA LYS A 132 39.95 6.79 -12.69
C LYS A 132 39.42 5.48 -12.13
N ALA A 133 40.09 4.36 -12.41
CA ALA A 133 39.68 3.06 -11.91
C ALA A 133 39.94 2.94 -10.40
N ARG A 134 41.10 3.40 -9.91
CA ARG A 134 41.42 3.47 -8.48
C ARG A 134 40.42 4.33 -7.70
N GLN A 135 40.08 5.51 -8.24
CA GLN A 135 39.06 6.39 -7.65
C GLN A 135 37.68 5.71 -7.57
N LEU A 136 37.29 4.94 -8.59
CA LEU A 136 36.02 4.20 -8.59
C LEU A 136 36.06 3.02 -7.61
N GLU A 137 37.17 2.29 -7.54
CA GLU A 137 37.37 1.20 -6.58
C GLU A 137 37.24 1.70 -5.14
N GLU A 138 37.85 2.83 -4.80
CA GLU A 138 37.68 3.45 -3.48
C GLU A 138 36.22 3.77 -3.16
N LYS A 139 35.46 4.29 -4.14
CA LYS A 139 34.02 4.57 -3.98
C LYS A 139 33.22 3.29 -3.77
N ILE A 140 33.51 2.23 -4.54
CA ILE A 140 32.88 0.91 -4.39
C ILE A 140 33.17 0.35 -3.00
N ASN A 141 34.41 0.44 -2.54
CA ASN A 141 34.82 0.01 -1.21
C ASN A 141 34.06 0.77 -0.12
N LYS A 142 34.10 2.10 -0.14
CA LYS A 142 33.42 2.94 0.87
C LYS A 142 31.92 2.68 0.97
N LYS A 143 31.25 2.36 -0.14
CA LYS A 143 29.80 2.10 -0.18
C LYS A 143 29.41 0.68 0.28
N GLY A 144 30.34 -0.27 0.21
CA GLY A 144 30.11 -1.68 0.56
C GLY A 144 30.41 -2.04 2.02
N TYR A 145 30.83 -1.07 2.84
CA TYR A 145 31.03 -1.20 4.29
C TYR A 145 29.87 -0.58 5.06
#